data_AF-A0A235BPX4-F1
#
_entry.id   AF-A0A235BPX4-F1
#
_cell.length_a   1.000
_cell.length_b   1.000
_cell.length_c   1.000
_cell.angle_alpha   90.00
_cell.angle_beta   90.00
_cell.angle_gamma   90.00
#
_symmetry.space_group_name_H-M   'P 1'
#
loop_
_entity.id
_entity.type
_entity.pdbx_description
1 polymer ?
#
loop_
_entity_poly.entity_id
_entity_poly.type
_entity_poly.pdbx_seq_one_letter_code
_entity_poly.pdbx_strand_id
1 'polypeptide(L)'
;MKKKAAVSSLLTLALILSCANPVKLGLQGLQTDVDSLAEKIEAGASLTERATELEREVTAQPTDEFIPKIEELKKEIAKVVMLEVNLTTIDDSLRVMNKSPRATEPLKRDISALRERVGELVGEIAVIKDADTKLDELVIKIEEAKEKAEKKAEKKTQSSRKKVEKKVY
;
A
#
# COMPACT_ATOMS: atom_id res chain seq x y z
N MET A 1 8.38 45.87 40.56
CA MET A 1 7.38 45.92 39.47
C MET A 1 7.89 45.17 38.24
N LYS A 2 7.63 43.85 38.09
CA LYS A 2 7.94 43.08 36.85
C LYS A 2 7.04 41.84 36.72
N LYS A 3 5.73 42.03 36.47
CA LYS A 3 4.78 40.92 36.16
C LYS A 3 3.65 41.32 35.20
N LYS A 4 3.86 42.32 34.31
CA LYS A 4 2.81 42.77 33.36
C LYS A 4 3.04 42.31 31.91
N ALA A 5 4.26 41.91 31.54
CA ALA A 5 4.58 41.55 30.15
C ALA A 5 4.07 40.15 29.75
N ALA A 6 4.13 39.15 30.64
CA ALA A 6 3.78 37.77 30.30
C ALA A 6 2.27 37.56 30.05
N VAL A 7 1.40 38.31 30.73
CA VAL A 7 -0.06 38.17 30.60
C VAL A 7 -0.56 38.77 29.28
N SER A 8 0.10 39.82 28.78
CA SER A 8 -0.28 40.48 27.53
C SER A 8 -0.03 39.62 26.29
N SER A 9 1.04 38.83 26.27
CA SER A 9 1.36 37.91 25.16
C SER A 9 0.47 36.66 25.16
N LEU A 10 0.07 36.16 26.34
CA LEU A 10 -0.87 35.04 26.45
C LEU A 10 -2.28 35.41 25.98
N LEU A 11 -2.74 36.63 26.28
CA LEU A 11 -4.05 37.11 25.88
C LEU A 11 -4.16 37.34 24.36
N THR A 12 -3.09 37.81 23.73
CA THR A 12 -3.03 37.99 22.26
C THR A 12 -2.98 36.66 21.52
N LEU A 13 -2.24 35.66 22.03
CA LEU A 13 -2.23 34.32 21.44
C LEU A 13 -3.60 33.64 21.57
N ALA A 14 -4.27 33.78 22.72
CA ALA A 14 -5.62 33.25 22.93
C ALA A 14 -6.68 33.94 22.03
N LEU A 15 -6.57 35.25 21.79
CA LEU A 15 -7.45 35.98 20.87
C LEU A 15 -7.22 35.58 19.40
N ILE A 16 -5.97 35.34 18.99
CA ILE A 16 -5.66 34.85 17.62
C ILE A 16 -6.21 33.44 17.41
N LEU A 17 -6.09 32.55 18.40
CA LEU A 17 -6.69 31.20 18.34
C LEU A 17 -8.22 31.22 18.35
N SER A 18 -8.86 32.18 19.01
CA SER A 18 -10.33 32.31 19.03
C SER A 18 -10.95 32.69 17.68
N CYS A 19 -10.14 33.25 16.76
CA CYS A 19 -10.56 33.65 15.41
C CYS A 19 -10.20 32.61 14.32
N ALA A 20 -9.47 31.55 14.66
CA ALA A 20 -9.08 30.54 13.68
C ALA A 20 -10.29 29.68 13.29
N ASN A 21 -10.60 29.60 11.99
CA ASN A 21 -11.65 28.72 11.50
C ASN A 21 -11.19 27.26 11.69
N PRO A 22 -11.87 26.46 12.54
CA PRO A 22 -11.46 25.08 12.82
C PRO A 22 -11.47 24.21 11.56
N VAL A 23 -12.34 24.50 10.58
CA VAL A 23 -12.35 23.79 9.30
C VAL A 23 -11.08 24.05 8.50
N LYS A 24 -10.58 25.29 8.52
CA LYS A 24 -9.35 25.67 7.82
C LYS A 24 -8.13 25.00 8.44
N LEU A 25 -8.03 25.02 9.78
CA LEU A 25 -6.93 24.35 10.49
C LEU A 25 -6.97 22.83 10.31
N GLY A 26 -8.16 22.22 10.43
CA GLY A 26 -8.34 20.79 10.18
C GLY A 26 -7.95 20.40 8.76
N LEU A 27 -8.34 21.20 7.77
CA LEU A 27 -8.00 20.96 6.37
C LEU A 27 -6.49 21.03 6.11
N GLN A 28 -5.78 21.99 6.72
CA GLN A 28 -4.31 22.09 6.62
C GLN A 28 -3.61 20.87 7.24
N GLY A 29 -4.12 20.38 8.37
CA GLY A 29 -3.63 19.15 8.99
C GLY A 29 -3.81 17.94 8.07
N LEU A 30 -5.03 17.75 7.54
CA LEU A 30 -5.30 16.66 6.61
C LEU A 30 -4.50 16.76 5.31
N GLN A 31 -4.24 17.97 4.83
CA GLN A 31 -3.39 18.16 3.64
C GLN A 31 -1.96 17.69 3.90
N THR A 32 -1.40 18.03 5.07
CA THR A 32 -0.07 17.53 5.48
C THR A 32 -0.04 16.01 5.58
N ASP A 33 -1.09 15.40 6.13
CA ASP A 33 -1.21 13.95 6.24
C ASP A 33 -1.31 13.30 4.84
N VAL A 34 -2.09 13.86 3.93
CA VAL A 34 -2.23 13.39 2.54
C VAL A 34 -0.90 13.49 1.81
N ASP A 35 -0.17 14.59 1.94
CA ASP A 35 1.14 14.77 1.30
C ASP A 35 2.15 13.73 1.83
N SER A 36 2.17 13.49 3.15
CA SER A 36 3.03 12.45 3.73
C SER A 36 2.66 11.03 3.30
N LEU A 37 1.36 10.75 3.10
CA LEU A 37 0.91 9.48 2.57
C LEU A 37 1.26 9.32 1.09
N ALA A 38 1.12 10.40 0.30
CA ALA A 38 1.52 10.41 -1.11
C ALA A 38 2.98 10.02 -1.28
N GLU A 39 3.89 10.62 -0.52
CA GLU A 39 5.33 10.26 -0.55
C GLU A 39 5.57 8.77 -0.29
N LYS A 40 4.84 8.17 0.67
CA LYS A 40 4.97 6.74 1.00
C LYS A 40 4.41 5.82 -0.08
N ILE A 41 3.32 6.24 -0.72
CA ILE A 41 2.67 5.49 -1.81
C ILE A 41 3.55 5.56 -3.07
N GLU A 42 4.06 6.75 -3.41
CA GLU A 42 4.98 6.97 -4.51
C GLU A 42 6.27 6.16 -4.34
N ALA A 43 6.84 6.10 -3.13
CA ALA A 43 7.97 5.21 -2.84
C ALA A 43 7.64 3.72 -3.08
N GLY A 44 6.37 3.35 -2.91
CA GLY A 44 5.82 2.02 -3.20
C GLY A 44 5.72 1.68 -4.68
N ALA A 45 5.84 2.64 -5.61
CA ALA A 45 5.78 2.38 -7.05
C ALA A 45 6.84 1.36 -7.50
N SER A 46 8.04 1.43 -6.91
CA SER A 46 9.14 0.49 -7.16
C SER A 46 8.80 -0.98 -6.83
N LEU A 47 7.80 -1.23 -5.97
CA LEU A 47 7.35 -2.58 -5.64
C LEU A 47 6.64 -3.24 -6.83
N THR A 48 5.92 -2.48 -7.63
CA THR A 48 5.23 -2.99 -8.83
C THR A 48 6.23 -3.40 -9.92
N GLU A 49 7.33 -2.65 -10.06
CA GLU A 49 8.42 -2.99 -10.96
C GLU A 49 9.14 -4.27 -10.52
N ARG A 50 9.46 -4.38 -9.22
CA ARG A 50 10.05 -5.60 -8.62
C ARG A 50 9.14 -6.82 -8.78
N ALA A 51 7.83 -6.66 -8.65
CA ALA A 51 6.88 -7.76 -8.86
C ALA A 51 6.88 -8.23 -10.32
N THR A 52 6.95 -7.28 -11.27
CA THR A 52 7.02 -7.57 -12.70
C THR A 52 8.34 -8.26 -13.09
N GLU A 53 9.45 -7.84 -12.49
CA GLU A 53 10.75 -8.49 -12.66
C GLU A 53 10.72 -9.93 -12.13
N LEU A 54 10.17 -10.13 -10.93
CA LEU A 54 10.05 -11.45 -10.33
C LEU A 54 9.13 -12.37 -11.15
N GLU A 55 8.04 -11.84 -11.72
CA GLU A 55 7.19 -12.58 -12.65
C GLU A 55 7.98 -13.08 -13.86
N ARG A 56 8.85 -12.23 -14.42
CA ARG A 56 9.70 -12.61 -15.55
C ARG A 56 10.69 -13.71 -15.17
N GLU A 57 11.32 -13.62 -14.00
CA GLU A 57 12.25 -14.62 -13.49
C GLU A 57 11.57 -15.97 -13.25
N VAL A 58 10.43 -15.98 -12.55
CA VAL A 58 9.65 -17.18 -12.25
C VAL A 58 9.09 -17.82 -13.51
N THR A 59 8.64 -17.01 -14.48
CA THR A 59 8.14 -17.52 -15.76
C THR A 59 9.25 -18.19 -16.57
N ALA A 60 10.47 -17.64 -16.55
CA ALA A 60 11.61 -18.23 -17.23
C ALA A 60 12.07 -19.54 -16.56
N GLN A 61 12.09 -19.57 -15.22
CA GLN A 61 12.50 -20.74 -14.46
C GLN A 61 11.75 -20.79 -13.11
N PRO A 62 10.65 -21.55 -13.01
CA PRO A 62 9.91 -21.65 -11.74
C PRO A 62 10.67 -22.54 -10.75
N THR A 63 11.22 -21.92 -9.69
CA THR A 63 11.97 -22.62 -8.63
C THR A 63 11.55 -22.16 -7.23
N ASP A 64 11.69 -23.06 -6.25
CA ASP A 64 11.37 -22.78 -4.83
C ASP A 64 12.23 -21.65 -4.23
N GLU A 65 13.38 -21.33 -4.84
CA GLU A 65 14.28 -20.25 -4.41
C GLU A 65 13.62 -18.85 -4.51
N PHE A 66 12.57 -18.71 -5.33
CA PHE A 66 11.83 -17.47 -5.45
C PHE A 66 10.78 -17.28 -4.36
N ILE A 67 10.32 -18.34 -3.68
CA ILE A 67 9.27 -18.26 -2.66
C ILE A 67 9.62 -17.23 -1.56
N PRO A 68 10.83 -17.23 -0.96
CA PRO A 68 11.17 -16.25 0.07
C PRO A 68 11.19 -14.80 -0.46
N LYS A 69 11.64 -14.61 -1.71
CA LYS A 69 11.65 -13.28 -2.35
C LYS A 69 10.23 -12.77 -2.60
N ILE A 70 9.33 -13.66 -3.02
CA ILE A 70 7.90 -13.35 -3.18
C ILE A 70 7.32 -12.93 -1.83
N GLU A 71 7.52 -13.73 -0.78
CA GLU A 71 7.00 -13.42 0.55
C GLU A 71 7.52 -12.11 1.13
N GLU A 72 8.80 -11.79 0.91
CA GLU A 72 9.38 -10.50 1.32
C GLU A 72 8.71 -9.34 0.59
N LEU A 73 8.56 -9.44 -0.73
CA LEU A 73 7.93 -8.40 -1.53
C LEU A 73 6.44 -8.22 -1.17
N LYS A 74 5.71 -9.31 -0.91
CA LYS A 74 4.33 -9.25 -0.40
C LYS A 74 4.24 -8.50 0.94
N LYS A 75 5.20 -8.71 1.85
CA LYS A 75 5.24 -7.97 3.14
C LYS A 75 5.49 -6.48 2.94
N GLU A 76 6.32 -6.09 1.97
CA GLU A 76 6.53 -4.69 1.63
C GLU A 76 5.29 -4.06 1.01
N ILE A 77 4.66 -4.75 0.06
CA ILE A 77 3.39 -4.32 -0.56
C ILE A 77 2.30 -4.15 0.51
N ALA A 78 2.16 -5.10 1.43
CA ALA A 78 1.17 -5.03 2.50
C ALA A 78 1.32 -3.76 3.36
N LYS A 79 2.55 -3.26 3.59
CA LYS A 79 2.77 -2.01 4.34
C LYS A 79 2.18 -0.81 3.62
N VAL A 80 2.31 -0.74 2.30
CA VAL A 80 1.76 0.35 1.48
C VAL A 80 0.24 0.21 1.38
N VAL A 81 -0.26 -1.02 1.19
CA VAL A 81 -1.70 -1.29 1.11
C VAL A 81 -2.43 -0.89 2.39
N MET A 82 -1.83 -1.07 3.56
CA MET A 82 -2.42 -0.62 4.83
C MET A 82 -2.65 0.90 4.90
N LEU A 83 -1.96 1.70 4.09
CA LEU A 83 -2.16 3.16 4.06
C LEU A 83 -3.54 3.56 3.52
N GLU A 84 -4.23 2.66 2.80
CA GLU A 84 -5.60 2.89 2.32
C GLU A 84 -6.60 3.12 3.47
N VAL A 85 -6.37 2.49 4.62
CA VAL A 85 -7.19 2.71 5.82
C VAL A 85 -7.06 4.16 6.31
N ASN A 86 -5.85 4.72 6.25
CA ASN A 86 -5.60 6.10 6.60
C ASN A 86 -6.29 7.04 5.60
N LEU A 87 -6.17 6.77 4.29
CA LEU A 87 -6.85 7.55 3.26
C LEU A 87 -8.38 7.53 3.41
N THR A 88 -8.95 6.38 3.76
CA THR A 88 -10.39 6.24 4.03
C THR A 88 -10.81 7.11 5.23
N THR A 89 -10.01 7.08 6.30
CA THR A 89 -10.25 7.92 7.50
C THR A 89 -10.16 9.42 7.17
N ILE A 90 -9.26 9.79 6.27
CA ILE A 90 -9.13 11.18 5.78
C ILE A 90 -10.36 11.56 4.93
N ASP A 91 -10.84 10.71 4.01
CA ASP A 91 -12.07 11.00 3.22
C ASP A 91 -13.28 11.20 4.14
N ASP A 92 -13.43 10.36 5.17
CA ASP A 92 -14.51 10.51 6.16
C ASP A 92 -14.40 11.85 6.91
N SER A 93 -13.20 12.22 7.33
CA SER A 93 -12.94 13.52 7.99
C SER A 93 -13.28 14.69 7.05
N LEU A 94 -12.91 14.59 5.77
CA LEU A 94 -13.23 15.58 4.74
C LEU A 94 -14.74 15.69 4.49
N ARG A 95 -15.48 14.57 4.48
CA ARG A 95 -16.95 14.57 4.38
C ARG A 95 -17.60 15.28 5.56
N VAL A 96 -17.10 15.07 6.77
CA VAL A 96 -17.59 15.76 7.97
C VAL A 96 -17.30 17.26 7.89
N MET A 97 -16.07 17.64 7.53
CA MET A 97 -15.71 19.05 7.37
C MET A 97 -16.53 19.76 6.31
N ASN A 98 -16.85 19.10 5.18
CA ASN A 98 -17.65 19.68 4.11
C ASN A 98 -19.09 20.02 4.56
N LYS A 99 -19.63 19.27 5.53
CA LYS A 99 -20.95 19.50 6.12
C LYS A 99 -20.93 20.57 7.22
N SER A 100 -19.76 21.06 7.63
CA SER A 100 -19.65 22.05 8.68
C SER A 100 -20.26 23.39 8.25
N PRO A 101 -21.04 24.08 9.11
CA PRO A 101 -21.52 25.43 8.82
C PRO A 101 -20.38 26.46 8.74
N ARG A 102 -19.18 26.11 9.21
CA ARG A 102 -17.97 26.95 9.10
C ARG A 102 -17.18 26.71 7.81
N ALA A 103 -17.59 25.75 6.97
CA ALA A 103 -17.01 25.53 5.66
C ALA A 103 -17.56 26.55 4.66
N THR A 104 -16.81 27.62 4.44
CA THR A 104 -17.13 28.62 3.41
C THR A 104 -16.92 28.03 2.01
N GLU A 105 -17.50 28.64 0.97
CA GLU A 105 -17.35 28.14 -0.41
C GLU A 105 -15.89 27.93 -0.86
N PRO A 106 -14.93 28.82 -0.54
CA PRO A 106 -13.52 28.54 -0.81
C PRO A 106 -13.02 27.26 -0.11
N LEU A 107 -13.33 27.08 1.17
CA LEU A 107 -12.93 25.88 1.91
C LEU A 107 -13.60 24.61 1.38
N LYS A 108 -14.85 24.69 0.90
CA LYS A 108 -15.51 23.54 0.26
C LYS A 108 -14.82 23.13 -1.03
N ARG A 109 -14.34 24.08 -1.82
CA ARG A 109 -13.51 23.78 -3.01
C ARG A 109 -12.21 23.12 -2.62
N ASP A 110 -11.52 23.66 -1.62
CA ASP A 110 -10.27 23.08 -1.11
C ASP A 110 -10.48 21.65 -0.56
N ILE A 111 -11.57 21.43 0.18
CA ILE A 111 -11.98 20.09 0.65
C ILE A 111 -12.25 19.16 -0.55
N SER A 112 -12.97 19.63 -1.58
CA SER A 112 -13.25 18.83 -2.78
C SER A 112 -11.96 18.43 -3.50
N ALA A 113 -11.04 19.36 -3.70
CA ALA A 113 -9.74 19.09 -4.32
C ALA A 113 -8.92 18.07 -3.52
N LEU A 114 -8.89 18.20 -2.18
CA LEU A 114 -8.18 17.24 -1.35
C LEU A 114 -8.83 15.84 -1.38
N ARG A 115 -10.17 15.76 -1.48
CA ARG A 115 -10.87 14.48 -1.67
C ARG A 115 -10.56 13.84 -3.01
N GLU A 116 -10.45 14.62 -4.08
CA GLU A 116 -10.01 14.12 -5.39
C GLU A 116 -8.61 13.54 -5.29
N ARG A 117 -7.68 14.25 -4.64
CA ARG A 117 -6.31 13.75 -4.41
C ARG A 117 -6.29 12.46 -3.58
N VAL A 118 -7.11 12.35 -2.54
CA VAL A 118 -7.27 11.10 -1.78
C VAL A 118 -7.75 9.95 -2.69
N GLY A 119 -8.70 10.24 -3.59
CA GLY A 119 -9.18 9.26 -4.58
C GLY A 119 -8.09 8.78 -5.54
N GLU A 120 -7.23 9.67 -6.02
CA GLU A 120 -6.07 9.32 -6.84
C GLU A 120 -5.12 8.38 -6.11
N LEU A 121 -4.77 8.69 -4.86
CA LEU A 121 -3.86 7.87 -4.04
C LEU A 121 -4.44 6.48 -3.73
N VAL A 122 -5.76 6.38 -3.53
CA VAL A 122 -6.44 5.05 -3.42
C VAL A 122 -6.30 4.27 -4.73
N GLY A 123 -6.39 4.94 -5.88
CA GLY A 123 -6.15 4.34 -7.19
C GLY A 123 -4.72 3.82 -7.34
N GLU A 124 -3.72 4.58 -6.90
CA GLU A 124 -2.32 4.14 -6.89
C GLU A 124 -2.09 2.91 -5.99
N ILE A 125 -2.69 2.90 -4.79
CA ILE A 125 -2.66 1.71 -3.93
C ILE A 125 -3.33 0.50 -4.61
N ALA A 126 -4.41 0.70 -5.37
CA ALA A 126 -5.05 -0.40 -6.09
C ALA A 126 -4.14 -1.04 -7.13
N VAL A 127 -3.30 -0.25 -7.81
CA VAL A 127 -2.25 -0.78 -8.71
C VAL A 127 -1.22 -1.61 -7.94
N ILE A 128 -0.82 -1.17 -6.75
CA ILE A 128 0.11 -1.90 -5.87
C ILE A 128 -0.53 -3.21 -5.35
N LYS A 129 -1.83 -3.23 -5.06
CA LYS A 129 -2.58 -4.46 -4.70
C LYS A 129 -2.65 -5.47 -5.85
N ASP A 130 -2.76 -4.99 -7.09
CA ASP A 130 -2.72 -5.88 -8.26
C ASP A 130 -1.38 -6.61 -8.35
N ALA A 131 -0.28 -5.94 -7.99
CA ALA A 131 1.03 -6.59 -7.89
C ALA A 131 1.05 -7.69 -6.81
N ASP A 132 0.39 -7.50 -5.65
CA ASP A 132 0.26 -8.56 -4.62
C ASP A 132 -0.46 -9.80 -5.16
N THR A 133 -1.53 -9.58 -5.95
CA THR A 133 -2.30 -10.67 -6.56
C THR A 133 -1.46 -11.44 -7.57
N LYS A 134 -0.65 -10.75 -8.39
CA LYS A 134 0.30 -11.40 -9.31
C LYS A 134 1.33 -12.24 -8.57
N LEU A 135 1.82 -11.76 -7.44
CA LEU A 135 2.77 -12.52 -6.61
C LEU A 135 2.17 -13.82 -6.09
N ASP A 136 0.89 -13.84 -5.72
CA ASP A 136 0.19 -15.09 -5.36
C ASP A 136 0.13 -16.07 -6.53
N GLU A 137 -0.14 -15.59 -7.75
CA GLU A 137 -0.10 -16.43 -8.94
C GLU A 137 1.29 -17.01 -9.22
N LEU A 138 2.37 -16.28 -8.90
CA LEU A 138 3.74 -16.80 -9.05
C LEU A 138 4.01 -17.97 -8.09
N VAL A 139 3.54 -17.89 -6.84
CA VAL A 139 3.66 -19.00 -5.88
C VAL A 139 2.98 -20.25 -6.44
N ILE A 140 1.76 -20.11 -6.95
CA ILE A 140 1.01 -21.22 -7.56
C ILE A 140 1.79 -21.81 -8.76
N LYS A 141 2.34 -20.97 -9.64
CA LYS A 141 3.16 -21.43 -10.78
C LYS A 141 4.38 -22.25 -10.33
N ILE A 142 5.05 -21.84 -9.25
CA ILE A 142 6.19 -22.55 -8.69
C ILE A 142 5.77 -23.91 -8.14
N GLU A 143 4.71 -23.95 -7.33
CA GLU A 143 4.17 -25.19 -6.75
C GLU A 143 3.75 -26.19 -7.83
N GLU A 144 3.04 -25.73 -8.87
CA GLU A 144 2.67 -26.59 -9.99
C GLU A 144 3.89 -27.14 -10.75
N ALA A 145 4.92 -26.32 -10.95
CA ALA A 145 6.14 -26.74 -11.64
C ALA A 145 6.88 -27.82 -10.84
N LYS A 146 6.93 -27.66 -9.51
CA LYS A 146 7.48 -28.65 -8.58
C LYS A 146 6.72 -29.98 -8.66
N GLU A 147 5.39 -29.96 -8.56
CA GLU A 147 4.59 -31.18 -8.69
C GLU A 147 4.82 -31.88 -10.05
N LYS A 148 4.90 -31.11 -11.14
CA LYS A 148 5.16 -31.66 -12.48
C LYS A 148 6.56 -32.29 -12.55
N ALA A 149 7.55 -31.72 -11.87
CA ALA A 149 8.91 -32.27 -11.81
C ALA A 149 8.96 -33.57 -10.99
N GLU A 150 8.30 -33.60 -9.82
CA GLU A 150 8.20 -34.78 -8.95
C GLU A 150 7.49 -35.95 -9.66
N LYS A 151 6.32 -35.69 -10.28
CA LYS A 151 5.57 -36.69 -11.08
C LYS A 151 6.41 -37.26 -12.23
N LYS A 152 7.28 -36.46 -12.85
CA LYS A 152 8.21 -36.92 -13.90
C LYS A 152 9.34 -37.78 -13.32
N ALA A 153 9.86 -37.43 -12.15
CA ALA A 153 10.90 -38.19 -11.46
C ALA A 153 10.41 -39.56 -10.99
N GLU A 154 9.19 -39.63 -10.45
CA GLU A 154 8.53 -40.88 -10.05
C GLU A 154 8.31 -41.82 -11.24
N LYS A 155 7.78 -41.30 -12.37
CA LYS A 155 7.58 -42.09 -13.59
C LYS A 155 8.89 -42.64 -14.16
N LYS A 156 9.99 -41.87 -14.13
CA LYS A 156 11.31 -42.35 -14.54
C LYS A 156 11.82 -43.46 -13.61
N THR A 157 11.69 -43.28 -12.31
CA THR A 157 12.14 -44.27 -11.30
C THR A 157 11.35 -45.58 -11.42
N GLN A 158 10.02 -45.51 -11.65
CA GLN A 158 9.16 -46.68 -11.82
C GLN A 158 9.45 -47.43 -13.14
N SER A 159 9.74 -46.72 -14.23
CA SER A 159 10.16 -47.30 -15.51
C SER A 159 11.49 -48.04 -15.41
N SER A 160 12.46 -47.47 -14.70
CA SER A 160 13.77 -48.10 -14.45
C SER A 160 13.65 -49.37 -13.61
N ARG A 161 12.83 -49.38 -12.55
CA ARG A 161 12.58 -50.58 -11.72
C ARG A 161 11.97 -51.73 -12.54
N LYS A 162 10.95 -51.45 -13.37
CA LYS A 162 10.34 -52.46 -14.26
C LYS A 162 11.33 -53.05 -15.29
N LYS A 163 12.30 -52.26 -15.78
CA LYS A 163 13.33 -52.75 -16.72
C LYS A 163 14.37 -53.66 -16.04
N VAL A 164 14.69 -53.41 -14.77
CA VAL A 164 15.61 -54.25 -14.00
C VAL A 164 14.97 -55.60 -13.67
N GLU A 165 13.71 -55.61 -13.23
CA GLU A 165 12.98 -56.86 -12.91
C GLU A 165 12.80 -57.78 -14.14
N LYS A 166 12.62 -57.22 -15.33
CA LYS A 166 12.52 -58.00 -16.59
C LYS A 166 13.83 -58.62 -17.08
N LYS A 167 14.98 -58.22 -16.54
CA LYS A 167 16.31 -58.77 -16.90
C LYS A 167 16.77 -59.88 -15.97
N VAL A 168 16.07 -60.11 -14.86
CA VAL A 168 16.43 -61.09 -13.83
C VAL A 168 15.66 -62.41 -13.98
N TYR A 169 14.69 -62.47 -14.90
CA TYR A 169 13.93 -63.67 -15.26
C TYR A 169 14.27 -64.15 -16.68
#